data_AF-A0A348P2B4-F1
#
_entry.id   AF-A0A348P2B4-F1
#
_cell.length_a   1.000
_cell.length_b   1.000
_cell.length_c   1.000
_cell.angle_alpha   90.00
_cell.angle_beta   90.00
_cell.angle_gamma   90.00
#
_symmetry.space_group_name_H-M   'P 1'
#
loop_
_entity.id
_entity.type
_entity.pdbx_description
1 polymer ?
#
loop_
_entity_poly.entity_id
_entity_poly.type
_entity_poly.pdbx_seq_one_letter_code
_entity_poly.pdbx_strand_id
1 'polypeptide(L)'
;MSSVTQRIKEIKQPRGGYIKPSSMNVIDLNDRKVLSENENVHSSIIGMSVDYLTRFMMGNDIMEAFKISIVGAKYAEKLTKKKTVKEIAKYISGIKGLDDNSIINACKAVTFDVWFRNPLNAIMAKSAKETNPNKDTINNIRILVQRSISFWEKFGPIEVDGFTFEPNGYTKTVDSGDGDFLTSDTLWDFKVSKNGPKSSHTLQLLMYYIMGQHSGKPEFKSIKRIGIFNPKLNKVYQYDISDIPDEVIKIIEDEVICY
;
A
#
# COMPACT_ATOMS: atom_id res chain seq x y z
N MET A 1 6.42 -7.01 20.67
CA MET A 1 6.70 -7.15 19.23
C MET A 1 5.76 -6.22 18.48
N SER A 2 6.23 -5.63 17.40
CA SER A 2 5.53 -4.54 16.71
C SER A 2 5.65 -4.69 15.20
N SER A 3 4.60 -4.31 14.47
CA SER A 3 4.73 -4.17 13.02
C SER A 3 5.63 -2.98 12.68
N VAL A 4 6.22 -2.96 11.49
CA VAL A 4 7.04 -1.84 11.01
C VAL A 4 6.31 -0.51 11.21
N THR A 5 5.04 -0.43 10.81
CA THR A 5 4.23 0.80 10.96
C THR A 5 3.97 1.20 12.41
N GLN A 6 3.92 0.23 13.33
CA GLN A 6 3.78 0.51 14.75
C GLN A 6 5.12 0.97 15.35
N ARG A 7 6.22 0.29 15.01
CA ARG A 7 7.57 0.66 15.44
C ARG A 7 7.92 2.09 15.06
N ILE A 8 7.62 2.51 13.83
CA ILE A 8 7.86 3.87 13.35
C ILE A 8 7.23 4.95 14.24
N LYS A 9 6.08 4.67 14.87
CA LYS A 9 5.40 5.62 15.77
C LYS A 9 6.11 5.77 17.12
N GLU A 10 6.87 4.76 17.53
CA GLU A 10 7.62 4.73 18.78
C GLU A 10 8.97 5.44 18.64
N ILE A 11 9.48 5.56 17.41
CA ILE A 11 10.78 6.17 17.13
C ILE A 11 10.67 7.68 16.99
N LYS A 12 11.45 8.39 17.81
CA LYS A 12 11.68 9.82 17.65
C LYS A 12 12.75 10.05 16.58
N GLN A 13 12.31 10.38 15.37
CA GLN A 13 13.22 10.67 14.26
C GLN A 13 13.94 12.02 14.43
N PRO A 14 15.13 12.20 13.83
CA PRO A 14 15.80 13.49 13.74
C PRO A 14 14.95 14.52 12.97
N ARG A 15 15.29 15.80 13.09
CA ARG A 15 14.56 16.87 12.39
C ARG A 15 14.63 16.66 10.88
N GLY A 16 13.46 16.38 10.29
CA GLY A 16 13.32 16.09 8.86
C GLY A 16 13.28 14.60 8.51
N GLY A 17 13.52 13.71 9.48
CA GLY A 17 13.63 12.27 9.25
C GLY A 17 15.05 11.84 8.89
N TYR A 18 15.30 10.52 8.98
CA TYR A 18 16.58 9.92 8.56
C TYR A 18 16.86 10.12 7.06
N ILE A 19 15.80 10.08 6.26
CA ILE A 19 15.79 10.56 4.88
C ILE A 19 14.75 11.66 4.79
N LYS A 20 15.16 12.86 4.39
CA LYS A 20 14.26 14.00 4.26
C LYS A 20 13.37 13.80 3.03
N PRO A 21 12.02 13.86 3.15
CA PRO A 21 11.15 13.73 1.98
C PRO A 21 11.46 14.74 0.86
N SER A 22 11.96 15.93 1.21
CA SER A 22 12.34 16.97 0.26
C SER A 22 13.66 16.70 -0.48
N SER A 23 14.47 15.73 -0.06
CA SER A 23 15.69 15.33 -0.77
C SER A 23 15.45 14.20 -1.77
N MET A 24 14.23 13.66 -1.85
CA MET A 24 13.89 12.68 -2.88
C MET A 24 13.80 13.35 -4.25
N ASN A 25 14.29 12.67 -5.30
CA ASN A 25 14.06 13.08 -6.68
C ASN A 25 12.57 12.96 -7.00
N VAL A 26 11.96 14.03 -7.52
CA VAL A 26 10.52 14.09 -7.79
C VAL A 26 10.26 14.17 -9.28
N ILE A 27 9.54 13.19 -9.79
CA ILE A 27 9.07 13.16 -11.19
C ILE A 27 7.56 13.43 -11.18
N ASP A 28 7.15 14.50 -11.86
CA ASP A 28 5.74 14.80 -12.11
C ASP A 28 5.30 14.11 -13.40
N LEU A 29 4.36 13.16 -13.31
CA LEU A 29 3.88 12.40 -14.45
C LEU A 29 2.78 13.12 -15.22
N ASN A 30 2.22 14.21 -14.68
CA ASN A 30 1.17 15.08 -15.22
C ASN A 30 0.33 14.49 -16.38
N ASP A 31 -0.86 13.98 -16.08
CA ASP A 31 -1.82 13.48 -17.08
C ASP A 31 -2.90 14.52 -17.46
N ARG A 32 -2.74 15.78 -17.01
CA ARG A 32 -3.69 16.89 -17.15
C ARG A 32 -5.09 16.61 -16.59
N LYS A 33 -5.28 15.53 -15.84
CA LYS A 33 -6.56 15.21 -15.18
C LYS A 33 -6.59 15.85 -13.80
N VAL A 34 -7.74 16.45 -13.47
CA VAL A 34 -8.00 17.03 -12.15
C VAL A 34 -8.94 16.10 -11.39
N LEU A 35 -8.60 15.78 -10.15
CA LEU A 35 -9.45 14.99 -9.26
C LEU A 35 -10.50 15.89 -8.61
N SER A 36 -11.74 15.42 -8.49
CA SER A 36 -12.77 16.14 -7.73
C SER A 36 -12.41 16.15 -6.24
N GLU A 37 -12.72 17.26 -5.55
CA GLU A 37 -12.58 17.36 -4.10
C GLU A 37 -13.76 16.72 -3.35
N ASN A 38 -14.86 16.40 -4.05
CA ASN A 38 -16.11 15.91 -3.47
C ASN A 38 -16.13 14.37 -3.29
N GLU A 39 -15.06 13.80 -2.76
CA GLU A 39 -15.02 12.37 -2.40
C GLU A 39 -15.89 12.10 -1.16
N ASN A 40 -16.73 11.06 -1.20
CA ASN A 40 -17.69 10.76 -0.10
C ASN A 40 -17.41 9.43 0.64
N VAL A 41 -16.32 8.75 0.30
CA VAL A 41 -15.87 7.53 1.01
C VAL A 41 -14.51 7.79 1.67
N HIS A 42 -14.22 7.03 2.72
CA HIS A 42 -13.00 7.22 3.50
C HIS A 42 -11.75 6.96 2.65
N SER A 43 -10.66 7.71 2.89
CA SER A 43 -9.45 7.64 2.08
C SER A 43 -8.80 6.26 2.04
N SER A 44 -8.93 5.46 3.11
CA SER A 44 -8.45 4.07 3.12
C SER A 44 -9.21 3.17 2.13
N ILE A 45 -10.53 3.36 1.98
CA ILE A 45 -11.35 2.62 1.01
C ILE A 45 -10.94 2.99 -0.41
N ILE A 46 -10.69 4.27 -0.67
CA ILE A 46 -10.16 4.74 -1.96
C ILE A 46 -8.79 4.10 -2.23
N GLY A 47 -7.87 4.17 -1.27
CA GLY A 47 -6.53 3.61 -1.39
C GLY A 47 -6.54 2.12 -1.72
N MET A 48 -7.27 1.31 -0.95
CA MET A 48 -7.39 -0.13 -1.19
C MET A 48 -8.11 -0.46 -2.49
N SER A 49 -9.17 0.28 -2.84
CA SER A 49 -9.86 0.08 -4.12
C SER A 49 -8.93 0.34 -5.30
N VAL A 50 -8.12 1.40 -5.23
CA VAL A 50 -7.13 1.73 -6.26
C VAL A 50 -6.05 0.64 -6.36
N ASP A 51 -5.49 0.19 -5.24
CA ASP A 51 -4.48 -0.88 -5.23
C ASP A 51 -5.03 -2.18 -5.84
N TYR A 52 -6.15 -2.68 -5.34
CA TYR A 52 -6.67 -4.00 -5.77
C TYR A 52 -7.20 -3.97 -7.20
N LEU A 53 -7.84 -2.87 -7.63
CA LEU A 53 -8.22 -2.71 -9.03
C LEU A 53 -6.99 -2.56 -9.92
N THR A 54 -5.91 -1.90 -9.48
CA THR A 54 -4.68 -1.82 -10.26
C THR A 54 -4.12 -3.23 -10.50
N ARG A 55 -3.96 -4.04 -9.46
CA ARG A 55 -3.50 -5.43 -9.55
C ARG A 55 -4.37 -6.25 -10.52
N PHE A 56 -5.69 -6.17 -10.37
CA PHE A 56 -6.63 -6.86 -11.26
C PHE A 56 -6.51 -6.41 -12.72
N MET A 57 -6.43 -5.10 -12.97
CA MET A 57 -6.33 -4.55 -14.33
C MET A 57 -4.97 -4.81 -14.98
N MET A 58 -3.93 -5.10 -14.19
CA MET A 58 -2.62 -5.55 -14.68
C MET A 58 -2.56 -7.04 -15.01
N GLY A 59 -3.67 -7.78 -14.82
CA GLY A 59 -3.79 -9.18 -15.21
C GLY A 59 -3.79 -10.17 -14.06
N ASN A 60 -3.70 -9.73 -12.80
CA ASN A 60 -3.82 -10.64 -11.66
C ASN A 60 -5.25 -11.22 -11.58
N ASP A 61 -5.36 -12.46 -11.12
CA ASP A 61 -6.66 -13.05 -10.81
C ASP A 61 -7.40 -12.22 -9.75
N ILE A 62 -8.71 -12.03 -9.95
CA ILE A 62 -9.51 -11.17 -9.08
C ILE A 62 -9.58 -11.68 -7.64
N MET A 63 -9.56 -12.99 -7.43
CA MET A 63 -9.57 -13.57 -6.08
C MET A 63 -8.25 -13.33 -5.37
N GLU A 64 -7.13 -13.30 -6.10
CA GLU A 64 -5.83 -12.95 -5.53
C GLU A 64 -5.74 -11.45 -5.25
N ALA A 65 -6.15 -10.60 -6.20
CA ALA A 65 -6.13 -9.14 -6.04
C ALA A 65 -6.96 -8.68 -4.83
N PHE A 66 -8.09 -9.34 -4.53
CA PHE A 66 -8.97 -9.02 -3.39
C PHE A 66 -8.81 -9.99 -2.21
N LYS A 67 -7.74 -10.80 -2.17
CA LYS A 67 -7.55 -11.88 -1.19
C LYS A 67 -7.69 -11.43 0.26
N ILE A 68 -7.10 -10.29 0.62
CA ILE A 68 -7.16 -9.81 2.01
C ILE A 68 -8.60 -9.46 2.41
N SER A 69 -9.38 -8.87 1.51
CA SER A 69 -10.81 -8.62 1.74
C SER A 69 -11.61 -9.92 1.86
N ILE A 70 -11.30 -10.93 1.04
CA ILE A 70 -11.94 -12.26 1.08
C ILE A 70 -11.63 -12.98 2.38
N VAL A 71 -10.37 -12.95 2.83
CA VAL A 71 -9.95 -13.48 4.12
C VAL A 71 -10.65 -12.72 5.25
N GLY A 72 -10.66 -11.39 5.20
CA GLY A 72 -11.34 -10.53 6.17
C GLY A 72 -12.83 -10.84 6.29
N ALA A 73 -13.54 -11.10 5.18
CA ALA A 73 -14.92 -11.53 5.21
C ALA A 73 -15.10 -12.88 5.94
N LYS A 74 -14.20 -13.86 5.74
CA LYS A 74 -14.24 -15.12 6.50
C LYS A 74 -14.06 -14.90 8.00
N TYR A 75 -13.18 -13.97 8.40
CA TYR A 75 -13.04 -13.59 9.81
C TYR A 75 -14.29 -12.89 10.35
N ALA A 76 -14.86 -11.95 9.60
CA ALA A 76 -16.09 -11.25 9.96
C ALA A 76 -17.28 -12.22 10.15
N GLU A 77 -17.42 -13.22 9.27
CA GLU A 77 -18.47 -14.25 9.38
C GLU A 77 -18.34 -15.05 10.67
N LYS A 78 -17.13 -15.49 11.01
CA LYS A 78 -16.86 -16.23 12.26
C LYS A 78 -17.19 -15.39 13.50
N LEU A 79 -16.82 -14.11 13.50
CA LEU A 79 -16.99 -13.23 14.66
C LEU A 79 -18.44 -12.74 14.82
N THR A 80 -19.11 -12.39 13.73
CA THR A 80 -20.43 -11.74 13.77
C THR A 80 -21.59 -12.68 13.48
N LYS A 81 -21.32 -13.91 13.01
CA LYS A 81 -22.31 -14.88 12.51
C LYS A 81 -23.18 -14.36 11.35
N LYS A 82 -22.78 -13.25 10.70
CA LYS A 82 -23.43 -12.71 9.49
C LYS A 82 -22.86 -13.40 8.24
N LYS A 83 -23.68 -13.53 7.19
CA LYS A 83 -23.33 -14.16 5.90
C LYS A 83 -22.38 -13.31 5.03
N THR A 84 -21.27 -12.85 5.59
CA THR A 84 -20.34 -11.92 4.95
C THR A 84 -19.53 -12.56 3.83
N VAL A 85 -19.27 -13.88 3.87
CA VAL A 85 -18.61 -14.60 2.77
C VAL A 85 -19.47 -14.59 1.51
N LYS A 86 -20.78 -14.82 1.67
CA LYS A 86 -21.74 -14.72 0.56
C LYS A 86 -21.87 -13.29 0.04
N GLU A 87 -21.81 -12.31 0.94
CA GLU A 87 -21.89 -10.89 0.58
C GLU A 87 -20.69 -10.45 -0.26
N ILE A 88 -19.45 -10.73 0.18
CA ILE A 88 -18.28 -10.36 -0.61
C ILE A 88 -18.21 -11.10 -1.96
N ALA A 89 -18.63 -12.37 -2.02
CA ALA A 89 -18.67 -13.11 -3.29
C ALA A 89 -19.58 -12.45 -4.34
N LYS A 90 -20.66 -11.78 -3.90
CA LYS A 90 -21.51 -10.98 -4.78
C LYS A 90 -20.79 -9.74 -5.29
N TYR A 91 -20.04 -9.05 -4.44
CA TYR A 91 -19.28 -7.88 -4.86
C TYR A 91 -18.16 -8.26 -5.84
N ILE A 92 -17.38 -9.29 -5.52
CA ILE A 92 -16.29 -9.77 -6.39
C ILE A 92 -16.80 -10.18 -7.78
N SER A 93 -17.90 -10.95 -7.86
CA SER A 93 -18.46 -11.34 -9.16
C SER A 93 -19.03 -10.18 -9.98
N GLY A 94 -19.29 -9.04 -9.34
CA GLY A 94 -19.72 -7.80 -9.99
C GLY A 94 -18.58 -6.88 -10.44
N ILE A 95 -17.32 -7.23 -10.21
CA ILE A 95 -16.15 -6.48 -10.67
C ILE A 95 -15.65 -7.12 -11.96
N LYS A 96 -15.69 -6.36 -13.06
CA LYS A 96 -15.33 -6.80 -14.41
C LYS A 96 -14.34 -5.87 -15.11
N GLY A 97 -14.03 -4.73 -14.49
CA GLY A 97 -13.15 -3.72 -15.05
C GLY A 97 -13.24 -2.43 -14.23
N LEU A 98 -13.26 -1.29 -14.92
CA LEU A 98 -13.31 0.04 -14.31
C LEU A 98 -14.61 0.81 -14.61
N ASP A 99 -15.67 0.10 -15.01
CA ASP A 99 -17.00 0.70 -15.08
C ASP A 99 -17.53 1.06 -13.68
N ASP A 100 -18.58 1.87 -13.63
CA ASP A 100 -19.14 2.38 -12.38
C ASP A 100 -19.54 1.26 -11.40
N ASN A 101 -20.16 0.18 -11.89
CA ASN A 101 -20.59 -0.92 -11.03
C ASN A 101 -19.39 -1.69 -10.48
N SER A 102 -18.36 -1.92 -11.29
CA SER A 102 -17.12 -2.54 -10.84
C SER A 102 -16.45 -1.73 -9.72
N ILE A 103 -16.37 -0.40 -9.86
CA ILE A 103 -15.75 0.47 -8.85
C ILE A 103 -16.60 0.52 -7.57
N ILE A 104 -17.92 0.59 -7.68
CA ILE A 104 -18.83 0.49 -6.52
C ILE A 104 -18.61 -0.83 -5.77
N ASN A 105 -18.56 -1.95 -6.49
CA ASN A 105 -18.34 -3.27 -5.91
C ASN A 105 -16.95 -3.39 -5.27
N ALA A 106 -15.92 -2.82 -5.88
CA ALA A 106 -14.57 -2.77 -5.29
C ALA A 106 -14.57 -2.00 -3.97
N CYS A 107 -15.15 -0.79 -3.93
CA CYS A 107 -15.29 -0.01 -2.70
C CYS A 107 -16.01 -0.78 -1.59
N LYS A 108 -17.03 -1.58 -1.93
CA LYS A 108 -17.76 -2.42 -0.97
C LYS A 108 -16.93 -3.62 -0.51
N ALA A 109 -16.26 -4.30 -1.44
CA ALA A 109 -15.42 -5.45 -1.14
C ALA A 109 -14.28 -5.09 -0.18
N VAL A 110 -13.60 -3.96 -0.39
CA VAL A 110 -12.48 -3.56 0.47
C VAL A 110 -12.86 -3.16 1.89
N THR A 111 -14.16 -2.99 2.18
CA THR A 111 -14.62 -2.82 3.59
C THR A 111 -14.37 -4.06 4.45
N PHE A 112 -14.16 -5.23 3.83
CA PHE A 112 -13.87 -6.45 4.56
C PHE A 112 -12.40 -6.59 4.96
N ASP A 113 -11.47 -5.88 4.31
CA ASP A 113 -10.02 -5.96 4.61
C ASP A 113 -9.72 -5.69 6.10
N VAL A 114 -10.35 -4.65 6.67
CA VAL A 114 -10.12 -4.24 8.06
C VAL A 114 -10.47 -5.35 9.07
N TRP A 115 -11.34 -6.30 8.72
CA TRP A 115 -11.64 -7.45 9.59
C TRP A 115 -10.47 -8.41 9.72
N PHE A 116 -9.56 -8.47 8.75
CA PHE A 116 -8.32 -9.21 8.86
C PHE A 116 -7.26 -8.41 9.62
N ARG A 117 -7.09 -7.13 9.28
CA ARG A 117 -5.99 -6.30 9.81
C ARG A 117 -6.24 -5.73 11.19
N ASN A 118 -7.48 -5.38 11.51
CA ASN A 118 -7.86 -4.77 12.78
C ASN A 118 -9.36 -5.01 13.10
N PRO A 119 -9.72 -6.22 13.58
CA PRO A 119 -11.11 -6.58 13.87
C PRO A 119 -11.82 -5.64 14.85
N LEU A 120 -11.09 -5.07 15.83
CA LEU A 120 -11.68 -4.16 16.82
C LEU A 120 -12.15 -2.86 16.16
N ASN A 121 -11.35 -2.29 15.26
CA ASN A 121 -11.75 -1.12 14.47
C ASN A 121 -12.85 -1.47 13.46
N ALA A 122 -12.84 -2.70 12.92
CA ALA A 122 -13.84 -3.15 11.95
C ALA A 122 -15.28 -3.10 12.50
N ILE A 123 -15.46 -3.35 13.80
CA ILE A 123 -16.78 -3.31 14.47
C ILE A 123 -17.40 -1.91 14.42
N MET A 124 -16.59 -0.86 14.49
CA MET A 124 -17.02 0.53 14.49
C MET A 124 -17.04 1.17 13.10
N ALA A 125 -16.52 0.48 12.08
CA ALA A 125 -16.44 0.99 10.73
C ALA A 125 -17.78 0.89 9.99
N LYS A 126 -17.95 1.73 8.95
CA LYS A 126 -19.10 1.63 8.03
C LYS A 126 -19.09 0.27 7.33
N SER A 127 -20.27 -0.32 7.17
CA SER A 127 -20.42 -1.59 6.46
C SER A 127 -20.28 -1.42 4.94
N ALA A 128 -20.13 -2.55 4.23
CA ALA A 128 -20.19 -2.59 2.78
C ALA A 128 -21.48 -1.96 2.22
N LYS A 129 -22.63 -2.18 2.89
CA LYS A 129 -23.92 -1.62 2.45
C LYS A 129 -23.97 -0.10 2.56
N GLU A 130 -23.30 0.48 3.55
CA GLU A 130 -23.24 1.92 3.81
C GLU A 130 -22.12 2.61 3.02
N THR A 131 -21.21 1.85 2.44
CA THR A 131 -20.13 2.35 1.59
C THR A 131 -20.63 2.46 0.15
N ASN A 132 -21.07 3.66 -0.23
CA ASN A 132 -21.65 3.96 -1.54
C ASN A 132 -20.94 5.18 -2.14
N PRO A 133 -19.95 4.99 -3.03
CA PRO A 133 -19.23 6.10 -3.63
C PRO A 133 -20.16 6.90 -4.57
N ASN A 134 -20.04 8.22 -4.53
CA ASN A 134 -20.70 9.12 -5.48
C ASN A 134 -19.96 9.11 -6.83
N LYS A 135 -20.55 9.73 -7.87
CA LYS A 135 -19.96 9.79 -9.21
C LYS A 135 -18.54 10.37 -9.22
N ASP A 136 -18.30 11.40 -8.41
CA ASP A 136 -16.99 12.06 -8.29
C ASP A 136 -15.93 11.10 -7.72
N THR A 137 -16.28 10.37 -6.67
CA THR A 137 -15.42 9.33 -6.06
C THR A 137 -15.13 8.22 -7.06
N ILE A 138 -16.13 7.75 -7.80
CA ILE A 138 -15.97 6.71 -8.83
C ILE A 138 -15.01 7.17 -9.93
N ASN A 139 -15.22 8.39 -10.45
CA ASN A 139 -14.35 8.97 -11.46
C ASN A 139 -12.92 9.15 -10.96
N ASN A 140 -12.74 9.62 -9.72
CA ASN A 140 -11.42 9.74 -9.11
C ASN A 140 -10.73 8.38 -9.01
N ILE A 141 -11.40 7.33 -8.49
CA ILE A 141 -10.82 5.98 -8.42
C ILE A 141 -10.40 5.49 -9.80
N ARG A 142 -11.24 5.67 -10.83
CA ARG A 142 -10.90 5.31 -12.21
C ARG A 142 -9.62 5.99 -12.70
N ILE A 143 -9.50 7.30 -12.47
CA ILE A 143 -8.30 8.07 -12.82
C ILE A 143 -7.08 7.56 -12.06
N LEU A 144 -7.21 7.32 -10.76
CA LEU A 144 -6.12 6.84 -9.91
C LEU A 144 -5.63 5.46 -10.35
N VAL A 145 -6.53 4.54 -10.70
CA VAL A 145 -6.15 3.22 -11.25
C VAL A 145 -5.43 3.37 -12.59
N GLN A 146 -5.93 4.22 -13.48
CA GLN A 146 -5.27 4.47 -14.78
C GLN A 146 -3.86 5.08 -14.60
N ARG A 147 -3.68 5.98 -13.64
CA ARG A 147 -2.37 6.54 -13.28
C ARG A 147 -1.43 5.45 -12.77
N SER A 148 -1.91 4.53 -11.94
CA SER A 148 -1.12 3.40 -11.45
C SER A 148 -0.70 2.44 -12.56
N ILE A 149 -1.60 2.12 -13.50
CA ILE A 149 -1.25 1.29 -14.66
C ILE A 149 -0.18 1.99 -15.51
N SER A 150 -0.38 3.28 -15.81
CA SER A 150 0.58 4.09 -16.60
C SER A 150 1.94 4.22 -15.90
N PHE A 151 1.95 4.21 -14.57
CA PHE A 151 3.18 4.17 -13.78
C PHE A 151 3.92 2.86 -14.00
N TRP A 152 3.23 1.71 -13.92
CA TRP A 152 3.89 0.41 -14.14
C TRP A 152 4.35 0.16 -15.57
N GLU A 153 3.70 0.76 -16.57
CA GLU A 153 4.20 0.77 -17.95
C GLU A 153 5.56 1.49 -18.08
N LYS A 154 5.86 2.44 -17.18
CA LYS A 154 7.10 3.23 -17.19
C LYS A 154 8.18 2.73 -16.25
N PHE A 155 7.79 2.24 -15.08
CA PHE A 155 8.71 1.88 -13.97
C PHE A 155 8.76 0.39 -13.68
N GLY A 156 7.88 -0.41 -14.29
CA GLY A 156 7.94 -1.87 -14.22
C GLY A 156 9.04 -2.47 -15.11
N PRO A 157 9.02 -3.80 -15.31
CA PRO A 157 8.02 -4.75 -14.83
C PRO A 157 8.11 -4.98 -13.31
N ILE A 158 6.98 -5.38 -12.71
CA ILE A 158 6.93 -5.84 -11.32
C ILE A 158 7.58 -7.23 -11.27
N GLU A 159 8.59 -7.39 -10.40
CA GLU A 159 9.23 -8.69 -10.15
C GLU A 159 8.60 -9.38 -8.93
N VAL A 160 8.22 -8.61 -7.92
CA VAL A 160 7.55 -9.12 -6.72
C VAL A 160 6.34 -8.26 -6.40
N ASP A 161 5.17 -8.91 -6.33
CA ASP A 161 3.90 -8.30 -5.98
C ASP A 161 3.49 -8.71 -4.55
N GLY A 162 3.71 -7.82 -3.59
CA GLY A 162 3.59 -8.10 -2.17
C GLY A 162 4.79 -8.89 -1.64
N PHE A 163 5.44 -8.38 -0.59
CA PHE A 163 6.57 -9.08 0.03
C PHE A 163 6.61 -8.89 1.54
N THR A 164 7.26 -9.86 2.18
CA THR A 164 7.53 -9.91 3.62
C THR A 164 9.01 -10.23 3.86
N PHE A 165 9.47 -10.14 5.10
CA PHE A 165 10.91 -10.20 5.43
C PHE A 165 11.37 -11.53 6.04
N GLU A 166 10.57 -12.60 6.01
CA GLU A 166 11.02 -13.94 6.40
C GLU A 166 12.14 -14.46 5.47
N PRO A 167 12.97 -15.42 5.94
CA PRO A 167 13.00 -15.94 7.31
C PRO A 167 13.79 -15.06 8.30
N ASN A 168 14.72 -14.23 7.81
CA ASN A 168 15.75 -13.64 8.66
C ASN A 168 15.67 -12.12 8.83
N GLY A 169 14.79 -11.43 8.11
CA GLY A 169 14.71 -9.97 8.11
C GLY A 169 13.93 -9.41 9.31
N TYR A 170 13.20 -10.24 10.06
CA TYR A 170 12.51 -9.83 11.28
C TYR A 170 13.36 -9.99 12.53
N THR A 171 13.02 -9.24 13.58
CA THR A 171 13.66 -9.28 14.90
C THR A 171 12.62 -9.47 16.02
N LYS A 172 13.08 -9.55 17.27
CA LYS A 172 12.17 -9.54 18.44
C LYS A 172 11.42 -8.21 18.61
N THR A 173 11.94 -7.13 18.03
CA THR A 173 11.36 -5.79 18.09
C THR A 173 10.35 -5.59 16.96
N VAL A 174 10.75 -5.94 15.73
CA VAL A 174 9.95 -5.79 14.51
C VAL A 174 9.68 -7.16 13.91
N ASP A 175 8.45 -7.65 14.05
CA ASP A 175 8.09 -9.04 13.72
C ASP A 175 7.12 -9.16 12.53
N SER A 176 6.68 -8.04 11.98
CA SER A 176 5.69 -8.03 10.92
C SER A 176 5.82 -6.78 10.04
N GLY A 177 5.61 -6.95 8.74
CA GLY A 177 5.61 -5.87 7.77
C GLY A 177 5.32 -6.40 6.38
N ASP A 178 4.50 -5.67 5.64
CA ASP A 178 4.12 -6.02 4.27
C ASP A 178 4.54 -4.85 3.36
N GLY A 179 5.39 -5.15 2.39
CA GLY A 179 5.78 -4.20 1.35
C GLY A 179 4.95 -4.40 0.09
N ASP A 180 4.80 -3.33 -0.71
CA ASP A 180 3.87 -3.31 -1.82
C ASP A 180 4.47 -4.01 -3.06
N PHE A 181 5.57 -3.49 -3.62
CA PHE A 181 6.11 -3.98 -4.89
C PHE A 181 7.64 -3.88 -4.98
N LEU A 182 8.26 -4.84 -5.66
CA LEU A 182 9.64 -4.76 -6.13
C LEU A 182 9.67 -4.76 -7.66
N THR A 183 10.59 -3.97 -8.19
CA THR A 183 11.05 -4.02 -9.59
C THR A 183 12.53 -4.36 -9.58
N SER A 184 13.14 -4.55 -10.75
CA SER A 184 14.52 -5.04 -10.87
C SER A 184 15.55 -4.29 -10.00
N ASP A 185 15.36 -2.99 -9.77
CA ASP A 185 16.28 -2.17 -8.97
C ASP A 185 15.62 -1.26 -7.93
N THR A 186 14.29 -1.29 -7.78
CA THR A 186 13.59 -0.34 -6.93
C THR A 186 12.53 -1.01 -6.06
N LEU A 187 12.56 -0.70 -4.76
CA LEU A 187 11.53 -1.04 -3.79
C LEU A 187 10.49 0.08 -3.73
N TRP A 188 9.23 -0.26 -3.99
CA TRP A 188 8.14 0.70 -4.14
C TRP A 188 7.10 0.61 -3.02
N ASP A 189 6.63 1.77 -2.58
CA ASP A 189 5.49 1.95 -1.66
C ASP A 189 4.44 2.87 -2.33
N PHE A 190 3.20 2.41 -2.40
CA PHE A 190 2.10 3.16 -2.99
C PHE A 190 1.42 4.01 -1.92
N LYS A 191 1.26 5.31 -2.21
CA LYS A 191 0.58 6.24 -1.30
C LYS A 191 -0.51 7.03 -2.01
N VAL A 192 -1.74 6.55 -1.88
CA VAL A 192 -2.95 7.27 -2.32
C VAL A 192 -3.28 8.37 -1.30
N SER A 193 -2.58 9.50 -1.38
CA SER A 193 -2.68 10.61 -0.42
C SER A 193 -2.73 11.96 -1.12
N LYS A 194 -3.55 12.90 -0.62
CA LYS A 194 -3.55 14.30 -1.08
C LYS A 194 -2.28 15.07 -0.68
N ASN A 195 -1.50 14.51 0.24
CA ASN A 195 -0.25 15.10 0.73
C ASN A 195 0.95 14.31 0.19
N GLY A 196 2.08 14.98 0.00
CA GLY A 196 3.36 14.35 -0.34
C GLY A 196 3.91 13.44 0.78
N PRO A 197 5.02 12.74 0.51
CA PRO A 197 5.66 11.88 1.48
C PRO A 197 6.04 12.59 2.79
N LYS A 198 5.98 11.84 3.89
CA LYS A 198 6.39 12.27 5.23
C LYS A 198 7.62 11.48 5.66
N SER A 199 8.32 11.96 6.68
CA SER A 199 9.47 11.25 7.27
C SER A 199 9.11 9.85 7.78
N SER A 200 7.86 9.61 8.18
CA SER A 200 7.38 8.28 8.52
C SER A 200 7.37 7.32 7.33
N HIS A 201 7.09 7.80 6.11
CA HIS A 201 7.08 6.97 4.90
C HIS A 201 8.51 6.67 4.44
N THR A 202 9.41 7.65 4.49
CA THR A 202 10.81 7.42 4.14
C THR A 202 11.52 6.50 5.14
N LEU A 203 11.20 6.59 6.43
CA LEU A 203 11.65 5.60 7.42
C LEU A 203 11.09 4.21 7.15
N GLN A 204 9.81 4.08 6.77
CA GLN A 204 9.22 2.79 6.40
C GLN A 204 9.98 2.13 5.25
N LEU A 205 10.23 2.87 4.16
CA LEU A 205 10.99 2.38 3.03
C LEU A 205 12.42 1.98 3.40
N LEU A 206 13.08 2.77 4.26
CA LEU A 206 14.42 2.46 4.73
C LEU A 206 14.45 1.18 5.56
N MET A 207 13.48 1.01 6.47
CA MET A 207 13.33 -0.24 7.22
C MET A 207 13.08 -1.42 6.26
N TYR A 208 12.19 -1.27 5.29
CA TYR A 208 11.91 -2.32 4.30
C TYR A 208 13.15 -2.70 3.48
N TYR A 209 13.94 -1.72 3.05
CA TYR A 209 15.19 -1.99 2.34
C TYR A 209 16.17 -2.78 3.22
N ILE A 210 16.45 -2.29 4.44
CA ILE A 210 17.40 -2.93 5.37
C ILE A 210 16.93 -4.35 5.71
N MET A 211 15.67 -4.51 6.13
CA MET A 211 15.09 -5.82 6.44
C MET A 211 15.08 -6.76 5.23
N GLY A 212 14.89 -6.21 4.03
CA GLY A 212 15.02 -6.92 2.77
C GLY A 212 16.43 -7.49 2.57
N GLN A 213 17.47 -6.69 2.78
CA GLN A 213 18.86 -7.16 2.71
C GLN A 213 19.15 -8.26 3.75
N HIS A 214 18.70 -8.09 4.99
CA HIS A 214 18.88 -9.06 6.08
C HIS A 214 18.07 -10.35 5.90
N SER A 215 16.96 -10.31 5.15
CA SER A 215 16.15 -11.51 4.89
C SER A 215 16.89 -12.59 4.11
N GLY A 216 17.96 -12.23 3.38
CA GLY A 216 18.73 -13.13 2.52
C GLY A 216 18.03 -13.49 1.20
N LYS A 217 16.83 -12.95 0.97
CA LYS A 217 16.04 -13.16 -0.23
C LYS A 217 16.70 -12.53 -1.48
N PRO A 218 16.82 -13.28 -2.59
CA PRO A 218 17.54 -12.81 -3.77
C PRO A 218 16.92 -11.57 -4.43
N GLU A 219 15.60 -11.41 -4.37
CA GLU A 219 14.85 -10.27 -4.95
C GLU A 219 15.26 -8.91 -4.37
N PHE A 220 15.83 -8.86 -3.17
CA PHE A 220 16.29 -7.59 -2.57
C PHE A 220 17.72 -7.22 -2.99
N LYS A 221 18.53 -8.17 -3.46
CA LYS A 221 19.98 -7.94 -3.72
C LYS A 221 20.25 -6.95 -4.83
N SER A 222 19.32 -6.82 -5.78
CA SER A 222 19.45 -5.93 -6.93
C SER A 222 18.90 -4.52 -6.66
N ILE A 223 18.26 -4.31 -5.50
CA ILE A 223 17.62 -3.03 -5.16
C ILE A 223 18.67 -1.95 -4.91
N LYS A 224 18.61 -0.89 -5.72
CA LYS A 224 19.48 0.29 -5.69
C LYS A 224 18.73 1.55 -5.30
N ARG A 225 17.39 1.51 -5.28
CA ARG A 225 16.53 2.65 -4.97
C ARG A 225 15.37 2.26 -4.08
N ILE A 226 14.90 3.24 -3.32
CA ILE A 226 13.56 3.22 -2.71
C ILE A 226 12.69 4.27 -3.38
N GLY A 227 11.41 3.96 -3.53
CA GLY A 227 10.48 4.79 -4.27
C GLY A 227 9.09 4.86 -3.65
N ILE A 228 8.44 6.02 -3.77
CA ILE A 228 7.03 6.22 -3.47
C ILE A 228 6.31 6.65 -4.74
N PHE A 229 5.24 5.97 -5.09
CA PHE A 229 4.30 6.49 -6.08
C PHE A 229 3.03 7.00 -5.41
N ASN A 230 2.67 8.25 -5.73
CA ASN A 230 1.43 8.86 -5.27
C ASN A 230 0.51 9.18 -6.46
N PRO A 231 -0.52 8.36 -6.73
CA PRO A 231 -1.42 8.59 -7.86
C PRO A 231 -2.33 9.80 -7.67
N LYS A 232 -2.60 10.26 -6.44
CA LYS A 232 -3.42 11.47 -6.20
C LYS A 232 -2.68 12.73 -6.63
N LEU A 233 -1.38 12.80 -6.32
CA LEU A 233 -0.50 13.88 -6.79
C LEU A 233 0.07 13.63 -8.19
N ASN A 234 -0.09 12.41 -8.71
CA ASN A 234 0.54 11.93 -9.94
C ASN A 234 2.07 12.12 -9.96
N LYS A 235 2.71 11.83 -8.83
CA LYS A 235 4.13 12.05 -8.60
C LYS A 235 4.83 10.77 -8.16
N VAL A 236 6.05 10.61 -8.66
CA VAL A 236 7.00 9.59 -8.25
C VAL A 236 8.09 10.26 -7.44
N TYR A 237 8.45 9.66 -6.32
CA TYR A 237 9.53 10.11 -5.45
C TYR A 237 10.55 8.97 -5.36
N GLN A 238 11.80 9.21 -5.74
CA GLN A 238 12.86 8.20 -5.68
C GLN A 238 14.05 8.70 -4.87
N TYR A 239 14.77 7.77 -4.25
CA TYR A 239 16.01 8.04 -3.55
C TYR A 239 16.99 6.90 -3.82
N ASP A 240 18.21 7.22 -4.23
CA ASP A 240 19.27 6.23 -4.45
C ASP A 240 19.82 5.78 -3.11
N ILE A 241 19.96 4.46 -2.93
CA ILE A 241 20.47 3.87 -1.68
C ILE A 241 21.90 4.31 -1.40
N SER A 242 22.71 4.53 -2.45
CA SER A 242 24.09 5.02 -2.33
C SER A 242 24.20 6.40 -1.67
N ASP A 243 23.11 7.16 -1.64
CA ASP A 243 23.05 8.50 -1.05
C ASP A 243 22.65 8.44 0.44
N ILE A 244 22.46 7.25 1.00
CA ILE A 244 22.18 7.05 2.43
C ILE A 244 23.52 6.86 3.15
N PRO A 245 23.87 7.72 4.13
CA PRO A 245 25.09 7.52 4.91
C PRO A 245 25.07 6.19 5.67
N ASP A 246 26.20 5.48 5.71
CA ASP A 246 26.34 4.20 6.43
C ASP A 246 25.96 4.33 7.92
N GLU A 247 26.25 5.48 8.55
CA GLU A 247 25.85 5.76 9.93
C GLU A 247 24.33 5.74 10.11
N VAL A 248 23.57 6.24 9.11
CA VAL A 248 22.11 6.19 9.14
C VAL A 248 21.64 4.74 9.06
N ILE A 249 22.20 3.92 8.17
CA ILE A 249 21.87 2.49 8.08
C ILE A 249 22.11 1.81 9.43
N LYS A 250 23.28 2.02 10.01
CA LYS A 250 23.67 1.44 11.30
C LYS A 250 22.72 1.85 12.44
N ILE A 251 22.34 3.13 12.52
CA ILE A 251 21.37 3.59 13.53
C ILE A 251 20.03 2.87 13.36
N ILE A 252 19.55 2.69 12.13
CA ILE A 252 18.29 1.98 11.89
C ILE A 252 18.41 0.49 12.26
N GLU A 253 19.54 -0.15 11.94
CA GLU A 253 19.80 -1.54 12.33
C GLU A 253 19.85 -1.71 13.86
N ASP A 254 20.63 -0.90 14.55
CA ASP A 254 20.91 -1.05 15.98
C ASP A 254 19.74 -0.55 16.86
N GLU A 255 19.19 0.63 16.56
CA GLU A 255 18.26 1.32 17.47
C GLU A 255 16.78 1.18 17.06
N VAL A 256 16.50 1.07 15.76
CA VAL A 256 15.12 1.02 15.25
C VAL A 256 14.65 -0.42 15.07
N ILE A 257 15.37 -1.23 14.30
CA ILE A 257 15.04 -2.63 14.02
C ILE A 257 15.58 -3.56 15.11
N CYS A 258 16.72 -3.22 15.71
CA CYS A 258 17.42 -3.96 16.76
C CYS A 258 17.86 -5.37 16.30
N TYR A 259 18.74 -5.41 15.28
CA TYR A 259 19.45 -6.64 14.90
C TYR A 259 20.48 -7.08 15.94
#